data_AF-A0A952GGA8-F1
#
_entry.id   AF-A0A952GGA8-F1
#
_cell.length_a   1.000
_cell.length_b   1.000
_cell.length_c   1.000
_cell.angle_alpha   90.00
_cell.angle_beta   90.00
_cell.angle_gamma   90.00
#
_symmetry.space_group_name_H-M   'P 1'
#
loop_
_entity.id
_entity.type
_entity.pdbx_description
1 polymer ?
#
loop_
_entity_poly.entity_id
_entity_poly.type
_entity_poly.pdbx_seq_one_letter_code
_entity_poly.pdbx_strand_id
1 'polypeptide(L)'
;MKCYRNIRFLIVLAVLVLSRYCSALDVTGEWVGKISGPFDSQYTAQYAHVSLAIDGTKLSGAWGSFTVQGTLNSGKVELTFLDAGGKTAGSLKGAVSGETLTGDGSVTLARRPGGPAQPPMDVTWLLTRPVKAPAAAKTYDYEPKVFYSIYSAAEPPALHIFPGDTVNTRTMDTAGRDANATRHGTGGDANVGPFYVEGALPGDTLVVKFSKIRVNKPIGRQGSRFNQHAVTQAYAVAAKYDPSFNGNWKQEPEKGTATLPATPGLPHLTIPLKPMLGCISVAPPGEEADRGTDLGVFGGNLDYNDNVEGVTMYMPVFHPGALLGFGDAHGAMGDGEVVGTGLETSVDVTFTVDVIKGYQTPQVRAETKDYLISFGVSGSVPESIQLATTQLADWMKKDYKLTDSEIALFFGDVLKYDITELVDPHFDVVAKVPKSAVALLNK
;
A
#
# COMPACT_ATOMS: atom_id res chain seq x y z
N MET A 1 33.08 -54.16 -68.69
CA MET A 1 32.46 -55.45 -68.33
C MET A 1 31.14 -55.16 -67.64
N LYS A 2 30.03 -55.71 -68.18
CA LYS A 2 28.69 -56.01 -67.61
C LYS A 2 28.04 -55.00 -66.63
N CYS A 3 26.75 -54.65 -66.69
CA CYS A 3 25.61 -54.97 -67.54
C CYS A 3 24.40 -54.14 -67.04
N TYR A 4 23.65 -53.53 -67.97
CA TYR A 4 22.19 -53.39 -68.09
C TYR A 4 21.25 -52.66 -67.09
N ARG A 5 20.40 -51.82 -67.74
CA ARG A 5 18.92 -51.64 -67.60
C ARG A 5 18.42 -50.88 -66.37
N ASN A 6 17.30 -50.16 -66.38
CA ASN A 6 16.41 -49.46 -67.33
C ASN A 6 15.19 -49.09 -66.46
N ILE A 7 14.77 -47.83 -66.49
CA ILE A 7 13.37 -47.37 -66.67
C ILE A 7 12.32 -47.64 -65.55
N ARG A 8 11.63 -46.54 -65.19
CA ARG A 8 10.18 -46.30 -64.89
C ARG A 8 9.80 -45.82 -63.47
N PHE A 9 9.02 -44.73 -63.52
CA PHE A 9 8.22 -44.06 -62.48
C PHE A 9 7.40 -45.02 -61.59
N LEU A 10 7.26 -44.66 -60.31
CA LEU A 10 5.99 -44.84 -59.59
C LEU A 10 5.85 -43.77 -58.49
N ILE A 11 4.71 -43.09 -58.51
CA ILE A 11 4.18 -42.21 -57.46
C ILE A 11 3.75 -43.09 -56.28
N VAL A 12 4.18 -42.76 -55.06
CA VAL A 12 3.51 -43.22 -53.83
C VAL A 12 3.32 -42.04 -52.91
N LEU A 13 2.06 -41.61 -52.83
CA LEU A 13 1.48 -40.75 -51.82
C LEU A 13 1.34 -41.59 -50.54
N ALA A 14 2.04 -41.25 -49.47
CA ALA A 14 1.82 -41.85 -48.15
C ALA A 14 2.05 -40.81 -47.05
N VAL A 15 0.95 -40.13 -46.73
CA VAL A 15 0.53 -39.64 -45.40
C VAL A 15 1.64 -39.60 -44.34
N LEU A 16 2.42 -38.52 -44.32
CA LEU A 16 3.03 -38.06 -43.07
C LEU A 16 1.93 -37.37 -42.27
N VAL A 17 1.27 -38.18 -41.44
CA VAL A 17 0.44 -37.71 -40.34
C VAL A 17 1.23 -36.64 -39.62
N LEU A 18 0.71 -35.42 -39.62
CA LEU A 18 1.06 -34.37 -38.68
C LEU A 18 0.91 -34.95 -37.27
N SER A 19 1.98 -35.49 -36.69
CA SER A 19 2.14 -35.48 -35.24
C SER A 19 2.46 -34.04 -34.83
N ARG A 20 1.49 -33.15 -35.02
CA ARG A 20 1.34 -32.04 -34.08
C ARG A 20 1.05 -32.72 -32.77
N TYR A 21 2.09 -32.89 -31.94
CA TYR A 21 1.89 -32.96 -30.51
C TYR A 21 0.93 -31.82 -30.19
N CYS A 22 -0.33 -32.17 -29.96
CA CYS A 22 -1.25 -31.33 -29.23
C CYS A 22 -0.67 -31.37 -27.82
N SER A 23 0.34 -30.52 -27.55
CA SER A 23 0.67 -30.19 -26.18
C SER A 23 -0.66 -29.71 -25.61
N ALA A 24 -1.23 -30.47 -24.67
CA ALA A 24 -2.38 -30.01 -23.93
C ALA A 24 -2.03 -28.60 -23.43
N LEU A 25 -2.94 -27.64 -23.64
CA LEU A 25 -2.73 -26.28 -23.16
C LEU A 25 -2.50 -26.34 -21.65
N ASP A 26 -1.26 -26.13 -21.24
CA ASP A 26 -0.88 -26.18 -19.84
C ASP A 26 -1.20 -24.83 -19.20
N VAL A 27 -2.28 -24.83 -18.41
CA VAL A 27 -2.73 -23.67 -17.64
C VAL A 27 -2.28 -23.73 -16.18
N THR A 28 -1.42 -24.69 -15.83
CA THR A 28 -0.91 -24.86 -14.47
C THR A 28 -0.11 -23.64 -14.01
N GLY A 29 -0.15 -23.38 -12.71
CA GLY A 29 0.63 -22.35 -12.03
C GLY A 29 -0.20 -21.15 -11.59
N GLU A 30 0.51 -20.07 -11.29
CA GLU A 30 -0.06 -18.83 -10.76
C GLU A 30 -0.60 -17.92 -11.87
N TRP A 31 -1.63 -17.17 -11.50
CA TRP A 31 -2.40 -16.25 -12.32
C TRP A 31 -2.86 -15.06 -11.48
N VAL A 32 -2.98 -13.91 -12.13
CA VAL A 32 -3.73 -12.76 -11.61
C VAL A 32 -5.14 -12.85 -12.16
N GLY A 33 -6.11 -13.04 -11.28
CA GLY A 33 -7.51 -13.07 -11.64
C GLY A 33 -8.17 -11.72 -11.47
N LYS A 34 -8.94 -11.33 -12.48
CA LYS A 34 -9.82 -10.16 -12.49
C LYS A 34 -11.25 -10.61 -12.76
N ILE A 35 -12.19 -10.22 -11.91
CA ILE A 35 -13.63 -10.37 -12.11
C ILE A 35 -14.24 -8.96 -12.19
N SER A 36 -15.12 -8.74 -13.16
CA SER A 36 -15.83 -7.48 -13.34
C SER A 36 -17.32 -7.75 -13.51
N GLY A 37 -18.11 -7.25 -12.56
CA GLY A 37 -19.57 -7.21 -12.64
C GLY A 37 -20.09 -6.11 -13.57
N PRO A 38 -21.41 -6.01 -13.75
CA PRO A 38 -22.03 -5.13 -14.75
C PRO A 38 -21.94 -3.64 -14.38
N PHE A 39 -21.67 -3.34 -13.11
CA PHE A 39 -21.52 -1.97 -12.59
C PHE A 39 -20.09 -1.66 -12.19
N ASP A 40 -19.16 -2.59 -12.40
CA ASP A 40 -17.77 -2.37 -12.03
C ASP A 40 -17.05 -1.49 -13.05
N SER A 41 -16.25 -0.56 -12.55
CA SER A 41 -15.26 0.15 -13.34
C SER A 41 -13.92 -0.59 -13.35
N GLN A 42 -12.89 0.02 -13.95
CA GLN A 42 -11.54 -0.52 -13.86
C GLN A 42 -10.94 -0.50 -12.45
N TYR A 43 -11.50 0.32 -11.55
CA TYR A 43 -11.02 0.49 -10.17
C TYR A 43 -11.80 -0.35 -9.16
N THR A 44 -13.07 -0.70 -9.44
CA THR A 44 -13.88 -1.52 -8.54
C THR A 44 -13.88 -3.01 -8.89
N ALA A 45 -13.26 -3.39 -10.03
CA ALA A 45 -13.06 -4.78 -10.41
C ALA A 45 -12.34 -5.57 -9.30
N GLN A 46 -12.77 -6.80 -9.07
CA GLN A 46 -12.21 -7.65 -8.04
C GLN A 46 -10.98 -8.38 -8.56
N TYR A 47 -9.87 -8.23 -7.85
CA TYR A 47 -8.62 -8.91 -8.16
C TYR A 47 -8.31 -9.97 -7.11
N ALA A 48 -7.70 -11.07 -7.53
CA ALA A 48 -7.26 -12.12 -6.63
C ALA A 48 -6.04 -12.87 -7.19
N HIS A 49 -5.24 -13.44 -6.29
CA HIS A 49 -4.28 -14.48 -6.64
C HIS A 49 -5.04 -15.75 -7.02
N VAL A 50 -4.64 -16.38 -8.13
CA VAL A 50 -5.28 -17.59 -8.65
C VAL A 50 -4.21 -18.64 -8.94
N SER A 51 -4.37 -19.82 -8.37
CA SER A 51 -3.50 -20.97 -8.65
C SER A 51 -4.32 -22.04 -9.36
N LEU A 52 -3.88 -22.51 -10.53
CA LEU A 52 -4.54 -23.59 -11.26
C LEU A 52 -3.61 -24.80 -11.41
N ALA A 53 -4.20 -25.99 -11.42
CA ALA A 53 -3.56 -27.24 -11.79
C ALA A 53 -4.46 -27.99 -12.76
N ILE A 54 -3.86 -28.69 -13.74
CA ILE A 54 -4.57 -29.53 -14.69
C ILE A 54 -4.11 -30.99 -14.61
N ASP A 55 -5.07 -31.92 -14.55
CA ASP A 55 -4.84 -33.36 -14.70
C ASP A 55 -5.76 -33.90 -15.80
N GLY A 56 -5.17 -34.20 -16.96
CA GLY A 56 -5.89 -34.51 -18.19
C GLY A 56 -6.75 -33.32 -18.65
N THR A 57 -8.06 -33.39 -18.40
CA THR A 57 -9.01 -32.31 -18.69
C THR A 57 -9.59 -31.67 -17.43
N LYS A 58 -9.26 -32.18 -16.23
CA LYS A 58 -9.79 -31.66 -14.97
C LYS A 58 -8.94 -30.50 -14.48
N LEU A 59 -9.58 -29.41 -14.08
CA LEU A 59 -8.96 -28.27 -13.42
C LEU A 59 -9.28 -28.29 -11.93
N SER A 60 -8.29 -27.91 -11.13
CA SER A 60 -8.44 -27.67 -9.69
C SER A 60 -7.56 -26.50 -9.28
N GLY A 61 -7.91 -25.80 -8.21
CA GLY A 61 -7.14 -24.66 -7.77
C GLY A 61 -7.81 -23.79 -6.71
N ALA A 62 -7.32 -22.57 -6.59
CA ALA A 62 -7.88 -21.53 -5.73
C ALA A 62 -8.01 -20.22 -6.51
N TRP A 63 -9.03 -19.44 -6.17
CA TRP A 63 -9.22 -18.07 -6.62
C TRP A 63 -9.49 -17.20 -5.39
N GLY A 64 -8.45 -16.52 -4.88
CA GLY A 64 -8.52 -15.88 -3.57
C GLY A 64 -8.92 -16.87 -2.48
N SER A 65 -10.02 -16.58 -1.78
CA SER A 65 -10.57 -17.47 -0.74
C SER A 65 -11.44 -18.61 -1.27
N PHE A 66 -11.74 -18.65 -2.57
CA PHE A 66 -12.57 -19.70 -3.16
C PHE A 66 -11.72 -20.89 -3.59
N THR A 67 -12.25 -22.10 -3.39
CA THR A 67 -11.74 -23.28 -4.09
C THR A 67 -12.36 -23.31 -5.49
N VAL A 68 -11.57 -23.59 -6.52
CA VAL A 68 -12.06 -23.73 -7.90
C VAL A 68 -11.82 -25.14 -8.42
N GLN A 69 -12.82 -25.68 -9.11
CA GLN A 69 -12.74 -26.97 -9.81
C GLN A 69 -13.43 -26.85 -11.17
N GLY A 70 -12.99 -27.63 -12.17
CA GLY A 70 -13.50 -27.41 -13.52
C GLY A 70 -12.95 -28.34 -14.58
N THR A 71 -13.12 -27.93 -15.84
CA THR A 71 -12.55 -28.65 -16.98
C THR A 71 -11.93 -27.72 -18.02
N LEU A 72 -10.90 -28.22 -18.72
CA LEU A 72 -10.33 -27.63 -19.93
C LEU A 72 -10.45 -28.64 -21.08
N ASN A 73 -11.28 -28.33 -22.06
CA ASN A 73 -11.52 -29.19 -23.23
C ASN A 73 -11.39 -28.38 -24.52
N SER A 74 -10.41 -28.74 -25.36
CA SER A 74 -10.18 -28.06 -26.65
C SER A 74 -10.09 -26.53 -26.54
N GLY A 75 -9.41 -26.04 -25.50
CA GLY A 75 -9.25 -24.61 -25.22
C GLY A 75 -10.45 -23.94 -24.54
N LYS A 76 -11.57 -24.65 -24.31
CA LYS A 76 -12.72 -24.14 -23.55
C LYS A 76 -12.59 -24.49 -22.08
N VAL A 77 -12.82 -23.51 -21.22
CA VAL A 77 -12.71 -23.59 -19.77
C VAL A 77 -14.10 -23.52 -19.16
N GLU A 78 -14.39 -24.41 -18.22
CA GLU A 78 -15.53 -24.30 -17.31
C GLU A 78 -15.03 -24.44 -15.87
N LEU A 79 -15.31 -23.47 -15.00
CA LEU A 79 -14.92 -23.46 -13.59
C LEU A 79 -16.16 -23.35 -12.71
N THR A 80 -16.11 -24.01 -11.57
CA THR A 80 -17.08 -23.90 -10.47
C THR A 80 -16.35 -23.38 -9.25
N PHE A 81 -16.91 -22.34 -8.63
CA PHE A 81 -16.40 -21.71 -7.41
C PHE A 81 -17.10 -22.33 -6.21
N LEU A 82 -16.32 -22.70 -5.21
CA LEU A 82 -16.79 -23.23 -3.93
C LEU A 82 -16.36 -22.28 -2.81
N ASP A 83 -17.29 -21.93 -1.93
CA ASP A 83 -16.99 -21.16 -0.72
C ASP A 83 -16.21 -22.00 0.32
N ALA A 84 -15.84 -21.38 1.45
CA ALA A 84 -15.13 -22.05 2.53
C ALA A 84 -15.90 -23.24 3.15
N GLY A 85 -17.22 -23.31 2.97
CA GLY A 85 -18.07 -24.42 3.38
C GLY A 85 -18.25 -25.49 2.30
N GLY A 86 -17.61 -25.35 1.13
CA GLY A 86 -17.73 -26.26 0.00
C GLY A 86 -19.01 -26.09 -0.81
N LYS A 87 -19.79 -25.04 -0.58
CA LYS A 87 -21.02 -24.77 -1.34
C LYS A 87 -20.70 -24.01 -2.62
N THR A 88 -21.41 -24.34 -3.70
CA THR A 88 -21.30 -23.62 -4.98
C THR A 88 -21.61 -22.13 -4.80
N ALA A 89 -20.60 -21.31 -5.09
CA ALA A 89 -20.64 -19.85 -5.04
C ALA A 89 -20.63 -19.22 -6.45
N GLY A 90 -20.52 -20.02 -7.51
CA GLY A 90 -20.56 -19.50 -8.87
C GLY A 90 -20.02 -20.47 -9.91
N SER A 91 -20.15 -20.09 -11.18
CA SER A 91 -19.55 -20.80 -12.30
C SER A 91 -19.08 -19.82 -13.37
N LEU A 92 -17.89 -20.08 -13.93
CA LEU A 92 -17.31 -19.31 -15.02
C LEU A 92 -17.14 -20.20 -16.24
N LYS A 93 -17.37 -19.65 -17.43
CA LYS A 93 -17.08 -20.28 -18.71
C LYS A 93 -16.19 -19.36 -19.54
N GLY A 94 -15.35 -19.92 -20.38
CA GLY A 94 -14.45 -19.12 -21.19
C GLY A 94 -13.56 -19.94 -22.10
N ALA A 95 -12.51 -19.30 -22.58
CA ALA A 95 -11.52 -19.94 -23.43
C ALA A 95 -10.11 -19.43 -23.14
N VAL A 96 -9.13 -20.27 -23.47
CA VAL A 96 -7.72 -19.87 -23.50
C VAL A 96 -7.46 -19.10 -24.79
N SER A 97 -6.82 -17.94 -24.67
CA SER A 97 -6.39 -17.10 -25.79
C SER A 97 -4.95 -16.64 -25.54
N GLY A 98 -4.00 -17.33 -26.17
CA GLY A 98 -2.57 -17.09 -25.94
C GLY A 98 -2.18 -17.35 -24.48
N GLU A 99 -1.67 -16.32 -23.80
CA GLU A 99 -1.27 -16.38 -22.38
C GLU A 99 -2.36 -15.90 -21.41
N THR A 100 -3.61 -15.81 -21.88
CA THR A 100 -4.76 -15.37 -21.07
C THR A 100 -5.90 -16.38 -21.11
N LEU A 101 -6.70 -16.41 -20.05
CA LEU A 101 -8.01 -17.08 -20.04
C LEU A 101 -9.08 -16.02 -19.79
N THR A 102 -10.17 -16.05 -20.52
CA THR A 102 -11.25 -15.07 -20.34
C THR A 102 -12.59 -15.63 -20.75
N GLY A 103 -13.65 -15.04 -20.21
CA GLY A 103 -15.02 -15.31 -20.61
C GLY A 103 -15.99 -14.63 -19.65
N ASP A 104 -17.12 -15.30 -19.45
CA ASP A 104 -18.25 -14.81 -18.68
C ASP A 104 -18.75 -15.89 -17.70
N GLY A 105 -19.65 -15.51 -16.81
CA GLY A 105 -20.26 -16.45 -15.90
C GLY A 105 -21.05 -15.73 -14.84
N SER A 106 -21.27 -16.42 -13.72
CA SER A 106 -22.00 -15.85 -12.59
C SER A 106 -21.34 -16.26 -11.28
N VAL A 107 -21.06 -15.28 -10.42
CA VAL A 107 -20.40 -15.51 -9.13
C VAL A 107 -21.11 -14.72 -8.03
N THR A 108 -21.27 -15.34 -6.87
CA THR A 108 -21.58 -14.67 -5.62
C THR A 108 -20.29 -14.10 -5.05
N LEU A 109 -20.08 -12.81 -5.23
CA LEU A 109 -18.89 -12.13 -4.75
C LEU A 109 -18.90 -12.00 -3.22
N ALA A 110 -17.71 -11.93 -2.63
CA ALA A 110 -17.54 -11.93 -1.18
C ALA A 110 -18.32 -10.78 -0.50
N ARG A 111 -18.94 -11.12 0.63
CA ARG A 111 -19.85 -10.29 1.43
C ARG A 111 -19.13 -9.04 1.98
N ARG A 112 -19.84 -7.90 2.13
CA ARG A 112 -19.55 -6.98 3.24
C ARG A 112 -19.92 -7.70 4.55
N PRO A 113 -19.06 -7.75 5.59
CA PRO A 113 -19.41 -8.39 6.86
C PRO A 113 -20.81 -7.94 7.34
N GLY A 114 -21.71 -8.89 7.63
CA GLY A 114 -23.06 -8.59 8.14
C GLY A 114 -24.17 -8.35 7.12
N GLY A 115 -23.91 -8.18 5.82
CA GLY A 115 -24.97 -7.92 4.80
C GLY A 115 -25.83 -9.15 4.42
N PRO A 116 -27.03 -8.97 3.80
CA PRO A 116 -27.82 -10.10 3.27
C PRO A 116 -27.10 -10.83 2.12
N ALA A 117 -27.41 -12.11 1.91
CA ALA A 117 -26.87 -12.88 0.79
C ALA A 117 -27.34 -12.25 -0.54
N GLN A 118 -26.38 -11.86 -1.38
CA GLN A 118 -26.67 -11.36 -2.72
C GLN A 118 -26.84 -12.55 -3.69
N PRO A 119 -27.78 -12.48 -4.64
CA PRO A 119 -27.83 -13.47 -5.71
C PRO A 119 -26.52 -13.45 -6.52
N PRO A 120 -26.10 -14.58 -7.12
CA PRO A 120 -25.04 -14.59 -8.11
C PRO A 120 -25.29 -13.51 -9.17
N MET A 121 -24.27 -12.74 -9.51
CA MET A 121 -24.34 -11.72 -10.55
C MET A 121 -23.57 -12.16 -11.78
N ASP A 122 -24.06 -11.77 -12.96
CA ASP A 122 -23.34 -11.99 -14.21
C ASP A 122 -22.03 -11.20 -14.21
N VAL A 123 -20.94 -11.83 -14.58
CA VAL A 123 -19.60 -11.25 -14.56
C VAL A 123 -18.84 -11.57 -15.83
N THR A 124 -17.88 -10.72 -16.16
CA THR A 124 -16.77 -11.08 -17.05
C THR A 124 -15.52 -11.34 -16.22
N TRP A 125 -14.62 -12.17 -16.74
CA TRP A 125 -13.39 -12.50 -16.03
C TRP A 125 -12.20 -12.60 -16.97
N LEU A 126 -11.02 -12.37 -16.40
CA LEU A 126 -9.73 -12.45 -17.06
C LEU A 126 -8.71 -13.06 -16.11
N LEU A 127 -7.95 -14.05 -16.58
CA LEU A 127 -6.71 -14.51 -15.98
C LEU A 127 -5.55 -14.06 -16.86
N THR A 128 -4.56 -13.41 -16.25
CA THR A 128 -3.27 -13.11 -16.85
C THR A 128 -2.15 -13.73 -16.03
N ARG A 129 -1.02 -14.03 -16.67
CA ARG A 129 0.16 -14.48 -15.92
C ARG A 129 0.74 -13.32 -15.09
N PRO A 130 1.20 -13.58 -13.86
CA PRO A 130 1.91 -12.57 -13.08
C PRO A 130 3.14 -12.07 -13.85
N VAL A 131 3.43 -10.78 -13.76
CA VAL A 131 4.64 -10.22 -14.36
C VAL A 131 5.85 -10.86 -13.70
N LYS A 132 6.75 -11.43 -14.51
CA LYS A 132 7.94 -12.11 -14.00
C LYS A 132 8.93 -11.08 -13.45
N ALA A 133 9.26 -11.22 -12.16
CA ALA A 133 10.28 -10.41 -11.53
C ALA A 133 11.66 -10.61 -12.18
N PRO A 134 12.50 -9.54 -12.28
CA PRO A 134 13.90 -9.67 -12.64
C PRO A 134 14.65 -10.63 -11.71
N ALA A 135 15.75 -11.21 -12.19
CA ALA A 135 16.54 -12.16 -11.41
C ALA A 135 17.23 -11.54 -10.17
N ALA A 136 17.41 -10.22 -10.17
CA ALA A 136 17.97 -9.47 -9.05
C ALA A 136 17.19 -8.16 -8.86
N ALA A 137 17.06 -7.74 -7.61
CA ALA A 137 16.52 -6.44 -7.24
C ALA A 137 17.33 -5.31 -7.89
N LYS A 138 16.64 -4.25 -8.27
CA LYS A 138 17.19 -3.05 -8.90
C LYS A 138 17.18 -1.88 -7.93
N THR A 139 18.07 -0.94 -8.16
CA THR A 139 18.05 0.38 -7.54
C THR A 139 17.74 1.42 -8.60
N TYR A 140 16.78 2.30 -8.33
CA TYR A 140 16.38 3.39 -9.21
C TYR A 140 16.72 4.73 -8.56
N ASP A 141 17.40 5.60 -9.30
CA ASP A 141 17.49 7.02 -8.97
C ASP A 141 16.37 7.74 -9.73
N TYR A 142 15.25 7.97 -9.04
CA TYR A 142 14.04 8.54 -9.60
C TYR A 142 13.93 10.03 -9.27
N GLU A 143 13.92 10.86 -10.31
CA GLU A 143 13.62 12.29 -10.18
C GLU A 143 12.12 12.52 -10.48
N PRO A 144 11.33 13.01 -9.51
CA PRO A 144 9.89 13.22 -9.69
C PRO A 144 9.59 14.28 -10.75
N LYS A 145 8.61 13.98 -11.62
CA LYS A 145 8.14 14.91 -12.67
C LYS A 145 6.80 15.53 -12.35
N VAL A 146 6.00 14.82 -11.57
CA VAL A 146 4.65 15.21 -11.15
C VAL A 146 4.55 14.91 -9.67
N PHE A 147 3.81 15.75 -8.97
CA PHE A 147 3.45 15.53 -7.58
C PHE A 147 1.94 15.66 -7.46
N TYR A 148 1.35 14.79 -6.66
CA TYR A 148 -0.11 14.69 -6.54
C TYR A 148 -0.56 15.15 -5.16
N SER A 149 -1.53 16.06 -5.13
CA SER A 149 -2.17 16.55 -3.90
C SER A 149 -3.52 15.86 -3.64
N ILE A 150 -3.70 14.69 -4.25
CA ILE A 150 -4.84 13.80 -4.02
C ILE A 150 -4.32 12.36 -3.95
N TYR A 151 -5.09 11.47 -3.33
CA TYR A 151 -4.86 10.03 -3.34
C TYR A 151 -5.96 9.39 -4.17
N SER A 152 -5.60 8.74 -5.29
CA SER A 152 -6.59 8.08 -6.13
C SER A 152 -5.99 6.93 -6.94
N ALA A 153 -6.76 5.87 -7.12
CA ALA A 153 -6.41 4.77 -8.01
C ALA A 153 -6.30 5.17 -9.50
N ALA A 154 -6.81 6.36 -9.85
CA ALA A 154 -6.78 6.89 -11.21
C ALA A 154 -5.45 7.57 -11.60
N GLU A 155 -4.55 7.77 -10.65
CA GLU A 155 -3.26 8.40 -10.92
C GLU A 155 -2.33 7.47 -11.68
N PRO A 156 -1.71 7.94 -12.78
CA PRO A 156 -0.79 7.12 -13.54
C PRO A 156 0.46 6.82 -12.70
N PRO A 157 0.94 5.56 -12.67
CA PRO A 157 2.17 5.22 -11.97
C PRO A 157 3.37 6.04 -12.43
N ALA A 158 4.08 6.60 -11.47
CA ALA A 158 5.36 7.28 -11.66
C ALA A 158 6.46 6.31 -12.11
N LEU A 159 6.46 5.10 -11.55
CA LEU A 159 7.40 4.03 -11.81
C LEU A 159 6.78 2.68 -11.41
N HIS A 160 7.08 1.64 -12.19
CA HIS A 160 6.79 0.25 -11.85
C HIS A 160 8.04 -0.37 -11.22
N ILE A 161 7.88 -0.96 -10.04
CA ILE A 161 8.95 -1.59 -9.26
C ILE A 161 8.52 -2.98 -8.79
N PHE A 162 9.48 -3.86 -8.55
CA PHE A 162 9.23 -5.19 -7.99
C PHE A 162 9.51 -5.23 -6.49
N PRO A 163 8.89 -6.15 -5.73
CA PRO A 163 9.34 -6.51 -4.39
C PRO A 163 10.86 -6.76 -4.36
N GLY A 164 11.54 -6.13 -3.41
CA GLY A 164 12.99 -6.10 -3.26
C GLY A 164 13.69 -4.91 -3.93
N ASP A 165 13.05 -4.21 -4.88
CA ASP A 165 13.64 -3.03 -5.52
C ASP A 165 13.78 -1.87 -4.54
N THR A 166 14.82 -1.06 -4.74
CA THR A 166 15.11 0.16 -3.99
C THR A 166 14.93 1.39 -4.87
N VAL A 167 14.36 2.47 -4.32
CA VAL A 167 14.21 3.75 -5.03
C VAL A 167 14.80 4.86 -4.18
N ASN A 168 15.70 5.64 -4.79
CA ASN A 168 16.20 6.93 -4.31
C ASN A 168 15.40 8.04 -4.98
N THR A 169 14.82 8.95 -4.21
CA THR A 169 14.00 10.07 -4.70
C THR A 169 14.03 11.24 -3.70
N ARG A 170 13.21 12.26 -3.95
CA ARG A 170 13.02 13.41 -3.07
C ARG A 170 11.55 13.83 -2.99
N THR A 171 11.19 14.56 -1.95
CA THR A 171 9.88 15.19 -1.80
C THR A 171 9.90 16.69 -2.13
N MET A 172 8.75 17.34 -2.00
CA MET A 172 8.61 18.80 -1.86
C MET A 172 8.06 19.12 -0.47
N ASP A 173 8.11 20.40 -0.09
CA ASP A 173 7.36 20.89 1.07
C ASP A 173 5.85 21.02 0.78
N THR A 174 5.03 21.16 1.83
CA THR A 174 3.56 21.37 1.73
C THR A 174 3.17 22.53 0.80
N ALA A 175 4.03 23.54 0.64
CA ALA A 175 3.79 24.68 -0.25
C ALA A 175 4.08 24.38 -1.74
N GLY A 176 4.43 23.13 -2.05
CA GLY A 176 4.77 22.64 -3.37
C GLY A 176 6.15 23.09 -3.84
N ARG A 177 7.10 23.30 -2.92
CA ARG A 177 8.45 23.80 -3.24
C ARG A 177 9.53 22.74 -3.00
N ASP A 178 10.43 22.60 -3.96
CA ASP A 178 11.58 21.70 -3.86
C ASP A 178 12.69 22.22 -2.91
N ALA A 179 13.82 21.49 -2.89
CA ALA A 179 15.04 21.81 -2.15
C ALA A 179 15.63 23.18 -2.52
N ASN A 180 15.48 23.62 -3.77
CA ASN A 180 15.90 24.93 -4.26
C ASN A 180 14.83 26.02 -4.01
N ALA A 181 13.76 25.68 -3.28
CA ALA A 181 12.58 26.50 -3.04
C ALA A 181 11.79 26.89 -4.31
N THR A 182 12.02 26.20 -5.44
CA THR A 182 11.25 26.37 -6.67
C THR A 182 9.88 25.75 -6.49
N ARG A 183 8.82 26.47 -6.84
CA ARG A 183 7.43 26.00 -6.70
C ARG A 183 6.99 25.22 -7.95
N HIS A 184 6.53 23.99 -7.77
CA HIS A 184 6.06 23.09 -8.84
C HIS A 184 4.56 22.76 -8.78
N GLY A 185 3.83 23.31 -7.80
CA GLY A 185 2.39 23.08 -7.63
C GLY A 185 1.69 24.14 -6.80
N THR A 186 0.40 23.95 -6.51
CA THR A 186 -0.40 24.88 -5.71
C THR A 186 -0.17 24.76 -4.19
N GLY A 187 0.52 23.70 -3.74
CA GLY A 187 0.59 23.30 -2.34
C GLY A 187 -0.56 22.36 -1.96
N GLY A 188 -0.63 21.94 -0.69
CA GLY A 188 -1.59 20.95 -0.21
C GLY A 188 -1.00 19.54 -0.24
N ASP A 189 0.11 19.38 0.46
CA ASP A 189 0.74 18.09 0.79
C ASP A 189 0.96 17.21 -0.44
N ALA A 190 1.65 17.78 -1.43
CA ALA A 190 1.91 17.11 -2.69
C ALA A 190 2.88 15.92 -2.50
N ASN A 191 2.42 14.74 -2.86
CA ASN A 191 3.13 13.47 -2.72
C ASN A 191 3.93 13.13 -3.98
N VAL A 192 5.07 12.48 -3.80
CA VAL A 192 5.78 11.75 -4.86
C VAL A 192 5.16 10.36 -5.03
N GLY A 193 5.09 9.89 -6.28
CA GLY A 193 4.44 8.64 -6.66
C GLY A 193 3.29 8.90 -7.64
N PRO A 194 2.29 8.01 -7.72
CA PRO A 194 2.27 6.70 -7.06
C PRO A 194 3.28 5.73 -7.68
N PHE A 195 3.95 4.93 -6.85
CA PHE A 195 4.80 3.82 -7.27
C PHE A 195 3.96 2.54 -7.37
N TYR A 196 3.98 1.88 -8.54
CA TYR A 196 3.26 0.63 -8.77
C TYR A 196 4.15 -0.55 -8.40
N VAL A 197 3.74 -1.34 -7.39
CA VAL A 197 4.48 -2.50 -6.90
C VAL A 197 3.97 -3.77 -7.55
N GLU A 198 4.72 -4.28 -8.51
CA GLU A 198 4.36 -5.43 -9.33
C GLU A 198 3.99 -6.64 -8.48
N GLY A 199 2.86 -7.26 -8.84
CA GLY A 199 2.31 -8.42 -8.15
C GLY A 199 1.53 -8.12 -6.87
N ALA A 200 1.55 -6.91 -6.30
CA ALA A 200 0.67 -6.53 -5.18
C ALA A 200 -0.79 -6.52 -5.65
N LEU A 201 -1.67 -7.25 -4.96
CA LEU A 201 -3.10 -7.31 -5.27
C LEU A 201 -3.96 -6.96 -4.05
N PRO A 202 -5.21 -6.50 -4.26
CA PRO A 202 -6.17 -6.33 -3.18
C PRO A 202 -6.24 -7.55 -2.26
N GLY A 203 -6.19 -7.33 -0.95
CA GLY A 203 -6.10 -8.40 0.04
C GLY A 203 -4.67 -8.77 0.46
N ASP A 204 -3.64 -8.20 -0.17
CA ASP A 204 -2.25 -8.24 0.28
C ASP A 204 -1.96 -7.09 1.27
N THR A 205 -0.77 -7.13 1.88
CA THR A 205 -0.18 -6.01 2.62
C THR A 205 1.11 -5.59 1.93
N LEU A 206 1.20 -4.32 1.56
CA LEU A 206 2.43 -3.71 1.06
C LEU A 206 3.36 -3.42 2.24
N VAL A 207 4.63 -3.81 2.12
CA VAL A 207 5.69 -3.49 3.09
C VAL A 207 6.59 -2.42 2.48
N VAL A 208 6.82 -1.33 3.20
CA VAL A 208 7.69 -0.23 2.74
C VAL A 208 8.71 0.12 3.81
N LYS A 209 9.98 -0.14 3.54
CA LYS A 209 11.08 0.22 4.44
C LYS A 209 11.74 1.51 3.97
N PHE A 210 11.64 2.56 4.77
CA PHE A 210 12.32 3.82 4.52
C PHE A 210 13.71 3.81 5.15
N SER A 211 14.73 3.59 4.35
CA SER A 211 16.13 3.48 4.79
C SER A 211 16.91 4.80 4.84
N LYS A 212 16.39 5.85 4.18
CA LYS A 212 16.91 7.21 4.25
C LYS A 212 15.73 8.19 4.27
N ILE A 213 15.73 9.13 5.23
CA ILE A 213 14.87 10.33 5.24
C ILE A 213 15.71 11.49 5.76
N ARG A 214 16.14 12.39 4.86
CA ARG A 214 17.11 13.45 5.20
C ARG A 214 16.72 14.79 4.62
N VAL A 215 16.64 15.82 5.47
CA VAL A 215 16.35 17.20 5.04
C VAL A 215 17.35 17.65 3.99
N ASN A 216 16.85 18.12 2.85
CA ASN A 216 17.65 18.63 1.74
C ASN A 216 17.42 20.12 1.48
N LYS A 217 16.71 20.80 2.40
CA LYS A 217 16.32 22.20 2.27
C LYS A 217 16.81 23.07 3.44
N PRO A 218 17.39 24.25 3.19
CA PRO A 218 17.99 25.08 4.24
C PRO A 218 16.97 25.87 5.07
N ILE A 219 15.70 25.95 4.64
CA ILE A 219 14.64 26.67 5.33
C ILE A 219 13.46 25.74 5.54
N GLY A 220 12.98 25.65 6.78
CA GLY A 220 11.74 24.98 7.13
C GLY A 220 10.69 26.01 7.54
N ARG A 221 9.41 25.68 7.37
CA ARG A 221 8.30 26.59 7.72
C ARG A 221 7.40 25.95 8.75
N GLN A 222 6.90 26.75 9.69
CA GLN A 222 5.99 26.28 10.71
C GLN A 222 4.91 27.31 10.99
N GLY A 223 3.71 26.84 11.31
CA GLY A 223 2.66 27.62 11.93
C GLY A 223 3.09 28.25 13.27
N SER A 224 2.43 29.33 13.64
CA SER A 224 2.68 30.04 14.91
C SER A 224 1.40 30.22 15.73
N ARG A 225 0.38 29.41 15.46
CA ARG A 225 -0.95 29.48 16.09
C ARG A 225 -1.39 28.08 16.48
N PHE A 226 -1.86 27.92 17.71
CA PHE A 226 -2.43 26.64 18.11
C PHE A 226 -3.71 26.33 17.34
N ASN A 227 -3.86 25.07 16.93
CA ASN A 227 -5.10 24.56 16.38
C ASN A 227 -6.20 24.50 17.48
N GLN A 228 -7.46 24.48 17.06
CA GLN A 228 -8.60 24.54 17.98
C GLN A 228 -8.80 23.29 18.84
N HIS A 229 -8.21 22.15 18.46
CA HIS A 229 -8.29 20.89 19.18
C HIS A 229 -7.20 20.75 20.26
N ALA A 230 -6.10 21.50 20.15
CA ALA A 230 -4.98 21.48 21.07
C ALA A 230 -5.16 22.38 22.31
N VAL A 231 -6.09 23.34 22.28
CA VAL A 231 -6.30 24.31 23.36
C VAL A 231 -7.77 24.48 23.70
N THR A 232 -8.05 24.90 24.94
CA THR A 232 -9.43 25.23 25.33
C THR A 232 -9.99 26.38 24.48
N GLN A 233 -11.31 26.37 24.27
CA GLN A 233 -12.01 27.46 23.55
C GLN A 233 -11.73 28.84 24.17
N ALA A 234 -11.64 28.91 25.51
CA ALA A 234 -11.34 30.16 26.21
C ALA A 234 -9.94 30.68 25.86
N TYR A 235 -8.94 29.79 25.76
CA TYR A 235 -7.61 30.17 25.30
C TYR A 235 -7.62 30.62 23.84
N ALA A 236 -8.26 29.85 22.95
CA ALA A 236 -8.32 30.15 21.52
C ALA A 236 -8.88 31.56 21.23
N VAL A 237 -9.92 31.97 21.97
CA VAL A 237 -10.53 33.30 21.84
C VAL A 237 -9.66 34.41 22.47
N ALA A 238 -8.95 34.12 23.56
CA ALA A 238 -8.15 35.10 24.28
C ALA A 238 -6.75 35.32 23.69
N ALA A 239 -6.22 34.34 22.95
CA ALA A 239 -4.88 34.36 22.39
C ALA A 239 -4.70 35.54 21.42
N LYS A 240 -3.56 36.23 21.54
CA LYS A 240 -3.18 37.35 20.66
C LYS A 240 -1.95 36.96 19.87
N TYR A 241 -2.15 36.47 18.65
CA TYR A 241 -1.08 36.08 17.75
C TYR A 241 -0.57 37.29 16.95
N ASP A 242 0.75 37.41 16.85
CA ASP A 242 1.39 38.40 15.99
C ASP A 242 1.35 37.91 14.53
N PRO A 243 0.64 38.58 13.61
CA PRO A 243 0.58 38.17 12.21
C PRO A 243 1.90 38.33 11.46
N SER A 244 2.85 39.11 11.99
CA SER A 244 4.19 39.30 11.39
C SER A 244 5.18 38.20 11.80
N PHE A 245 4.87 37.44 12.86
CA PHE A 245 5.71 36.35 13.33
C PHE A 245 5.56 35.13 12.41
N ASN A 246 6.54 34.98 11.53
CA ASN A 246 6.63 33.83 10.62
C ASN A 246 7.55 32.76 11.23
N GLY A 247 7.10 31.51 11.24
CA GLY A 247 7.89 30.35 11.68
C GLY A 247 8.88 29.90 10.60
N ASN A 248 9.70 30.80 10.04
CA ASN A 248 10.73 30.43 9.07
C ASN A 248 12.01 30.03 9.82
N TRP A 249 12.28 28.74 9.93
CA TRP A 249 13.48 28.23 10.61
C TRP A 249 14.63 28.05 9.63
N LYS A 250 15.84 28.40 10.07
CA LYS A 250 17.07 28.01 9.40
C LYS A 250 17.40 26.56 9.77
N GLN A 251 17.46 25.69 8.79
CA GLN A 251 17.84 24.29 8.97
C GLN A 251 19.31 24.10 8.59
N GLU A 252 20.02 23.33 9.41
CA GLU A 252 21.41 22.94 9.19
C GLU A 252 21.49 21.40 9.25
N PRO A 253 21.11 20.69 8.16
CA PRO A 253 21.03 19.22 8.14
C PRO A 253 22.33 18.53 8.55
N GLU A 254 23.47 19.07 8.12
CA GLU A 254 24.81 18.57 8.49
C GLU A 254 25.09 18.62 10.01
N LYS A 255 24.44 19.54 10.72
CA LYS A 255 24.52 19.65 12.18
C LYS A 255 23.36 18.94 12.89
N GLY A 256 22.34 18.50 12.15
CA GLY A 256 21.13 17.90 12.71
C GLY A 256 20.29 18.89 13.52
N THR A 257 20.27 20.18 13.16
CA THR A 257 19.57 21.22 13.95
C THR A 257 18.77 22.20 13.09
N ALA A 258 17.71 22.76 13.65
CA ALA A 258 16.98 23.90 13.13
C ALA A 258 16.98 25.06 14.14
N THR A 259 17.18 26.29 13.69
CA THR A 259 17.23 27.50 14.53
C THR A 259 16.20 28.51 14.06
N LEU A 260 15.37 28.98 14.99
CA LEU A 260 14.39 30.03 14.74
C LEU A 260 15.10 31.41 14.77
N PRO A 261 14.71 32.36 13.90
CA PRO A 261 15.13 33.74 14.02
C PRO A 261 14.86 34.29 15.42
N ALA A 262 15.86 34.97 15.98
CA ALA A 262 15.81 35.47 17.35
C ALA A 262 14.63 36.43 17.55
N THR A 263 13.89 36.23 18.63
CA THR A 263 12.89 37.18 19.12
C THR A 263 13.17 37.52 20.59
N PRO A 264 12.55 38.57 21.16
CA PRO A 264 12.78 38.91 22.56
C PRO A 264 12.50 37.74 23.53
N GLY A 265 11.50 36.89 23.21
CA GLY A 265 11.15 35.71 24.02
C GLY A 265 11.92 34.45 23.67
N LEU A 266 12.45 34.34 22.44
CA LEU A 266 13.19 33.18 21.94
C LEU A 266 14.50 33.64 21.29
N PRO A 267 15.48 34.14 22.07
CA PRO A 267 16.67 34.77 21.51
C PRO A 267 17.61 33.79 20.80
N HIS A 268 17.57 32.50 21.18
CA HIS A 268 18.52 31.47 20.73
C HIS A 268 17.85 30.10 20.57
N LEU A 269 16.58 30.05 20.12
CA LEU A 269 15.88 28.77 20.03
C LEU A 269 16.43 27.91 18.89
N THR A 270 17.10 26.82 19.27
CA THR A 270 17.59 25.77 18.38
C THR A 270 17.03 24.42 18.83
N ILE A 271 16.51 23.62 17.89
CA ILE A 271 15.95 22.29 18.12
C ILE A 271 16.70 21.24 17.29
N PRO A 272 16.75 19.97 17.72
CA PRO A 272 17.24 18.89 16.87
C PRO A 272 16.30 18.66 15.68
N LEU A 273 16.86 18.32 14.53
CA LEU A 273 16.11 17.77 13.41
C LEU A 273 15.77 16.30 13.71
N LYS A 274 14.51 15.93 13.49
CA LYS A 274 14.00 14.56 13.47
C LYS A 274 13.18 14.40 12.18
N PRO A 275 13.86 14.23 11.02
CA PRO A 275 13.18 14.24 9.72
C PRO A 275 12.21 13.07 9.60
N MET A 276 10.99 13.35 9.15
CA MET A 276 9.92 12.37 9.01
C MET A 276 9.06 12.64 7.76
N LEU A 277 8.25 11.66 7.36
CA LEU A 277 7.21 11.79 6.33
C LEU A 277 5.81 11.83 6.99
N GLY A 278 5.07 12.90 6.73
CA GLY A 278 3.72 13.12 7.25
C GLY A 278 2.75 12.31 6.43
N CYS A 279 2.81 12.50 5.12
CA CYS A 279 2.09 11.70 4.14
C CYS A 279 2.81 10.39 3.79
N ILE A 280 2.17 9.25 4.06
CA ILE A 280 2.53 7.93 3.52
C ILE A 280 1.24 7.19 3.17
N SER A 281 1.05 6.84 1.90
CA SER A 281 -0.23 6.32 1.40
C SER A 281 -0.10 5.20 0.38
N VAL A 282 -1.19 4.46 0.24
CA VAL A 282 -1.55 3.70 -0.96
C VAL A 282 -2.80 4.32 -1.57
N ALA A 283 -3.21 3.91 -2.77
CA ALA A 283 -4.49 4.37 -3.32
C ALA A 283 -5.66 3.95 -2.39
N PRO A 284 -6.60 4.87 -2.09
CA PRO A 284 -7.77 4.58 -1.26
C PRO A 284 -8.70 3.57 -1.94
N PRO A 285 -9.54 2.86 -1.16
CA PRO A 285 -10.41 1.83 -1.73
C PRO A 285 -11.47 2.39 -2.68
N GLY A 286 -11.84 1.57 -3.67
CA GLY A 286 -12.96 1.89 -4.56
C GLY A 286 -12.61 2.95 -5.60
N GLU A 287 -13.42 4.00 -5.68
CA GLU A 287 -13.21 5.13 -6.61
C GLU A 287 -12.97 6.44 -5.86
N GLU A 288 -12.49 6.33 -4.62
CA GLU A 288 -12.22 7.46 -3.75
C GLU A 288 -11.09 8.34 -4.32
N ALA A 289 -11.19 9.63 -4.01
CA ALA A 289 -10.25 10.67 -4.40
C ALA A 289 -10.12 11.64 -3.22
N ASP A 290 -9.26 11.27 -2.28
CA ASP A 290 -9.00 12.02 -1.06
C ASP A 290 -7.94 13.10 -1.31
N ARG A 291 -7.97 14.21 -0.56
CA ARG A 291 -6.97 15.27 -0.67
C ARG A 291 -5.67 14.84 0.01
N GLY A 292 -4.56 15.50 -0.33
CA GLY A 292 -3.25 15.26 0.30
C GLY A 292 -3.28 15.37 1.84
N THR A 293 -4.13 16.27 2.36
CA THR A 293 -4.38 16.52 3.79
C THR A 293 -5.29 15.48 4.45
N ASP A 294 -5.85 14.55 3.70
CA ASP A 294 -6.80 13.58 4.22
C ASP A 294 -6.04 12.29 4.63
N LEU A 295 -6.59 11.60 5.63
CA LEU A 295 -6.06 10.35 6.16
C LEU A 295 -7.20 9.34 6.38
N GLY A 296 -6.86 8.06 6.30
CA GLY A 296 -7.79 6.97 6.46
C GLY A 296 -7.12 5.60 6.48
N VAL A 297 -7.88 4.56 6.13
CA VAL A 297 -7.39 3.18 6.10
C VAL A 297 -6.21 2.97 5.13
N PHE A 298 -6.08 3.86 4.14
CA PHE A 298 -5.03 3.86 3.12
C PHE A 298 -3.74 4.56 3.57
N GLY A 299 -3.68 5.06 4.81
CA GLY A 299 -2.65 5.99 5.26
C GLY A 299 -3.07 7.42 4.94
N GLY A 300 -2.24 8.14 4.19
CA GLY A 300 -2.45 9.56 3.90
C GLY A 300 -1.62 10.42 4.83
N ASN A 301 -2.15 11.57 5.25
CA ASN A 301 -1.48 12.50 6.16
C ASN A 301 -1.48 11.96 7.60
N LEU A 302 -0.55 11.06 7.91
CA LEU A 302 -0.51 10.36 9.21
C LEU A 302 0.15 11.19 10.30
N ASP A 303 1.05 12.10 9.93
CA ASP A 303 1.74 13.03 10.83
C ASP A 303 2.20 12.39 12.15
N TYR A 304 2.85 11.24 12.01
CA TYR A 304 3.47 10.56 13.14
C TYR A 304 4.96 10.82 13.16
N ASN A 305 5.43 11.53 14.19
CA ASN A 305 6.83 11.97 14.28
C ASN A 305 7.86 10.82 14.44
N ASP A 306 7.43 9.56 14.51
CA ASP A 306 8.23 8.33 14.48
C ASP A 306 8.22 7.65 13.09
N ASN A 307 7.56 8.24 12.08
CA ASN A 307 7.71 7.93 10.64
C ASN A 307 9.06 8.43 10.10
N VAL A 308 10.13 8.02 10.77
CA VAL A 308 11.51 8.48 10.55
C VAL A 308 12.32 7.44 9.80
N GLU A 309 13.57 7.80 9.45
CA GLU A 309 14.52 6.86 8.87
C GLU A 309 14.61 5.55 9.69
N GLY A 310 14.50 4.42 9.00
CA GLY A 310 14.50 3.08 9.56
C GLY A 310 13.11 2.49 9.79
N VAL A 311 12.04 3.28 9.66
CA VAL A 311 10.66 2.78 9.80
C VAL A 311 10.31 1.81 8.67
N THR A 312 9.56 0.77 9.01
CA THR A 312 8.91 -0.14 8.06
C THR A 312 7.41 -0.02 8.19
N MET A 313 6.73 0.38 7.13
CA MET A 313 5.28 0.53 7.06
C MET A 313 4.64 -0.73 6.47
N TYR A 314 3.46 -1.09 6.97
CA TYR A 314 2.62 -2.17 6.50
C TYR A 314 1.27 -1.59 6.12
N MET A 315 1.01 -1.51 4.81
CA MET A 315 -0.13 -0.79 4.24
C MET A 315 -1.11 -1.80 3.60
N PRO A 316 -2.42 -1.67 3.86
CA PRO A 316 -3.42 -2.53 3.22
C PRO A 316 -3.50 -2.25 1.72
N VAL A 317 -3.44 -3.28 0.88
CA VAL A 317 -3.55 -3.09 -0.58
C VAL A 317 -5.01 -3.10 -1.01
N PHE A 318 -5.48 -2.03 -1.66
CA PHE A 318 -6.86 -1.93 -2.19
C PHE A 318 -6.95 -2.00 -3.71
N HIS A 319 -5.85 -1.72 -4.40
CA HIS A 319 -5.75 -1.75 -5.86
C HIS A 319 -4.51 -2.53 -6.31
N PRO A 320 -4.52 -3.15 -7.51
CA PRO A 320 -3.32 -3.74 -8.08
C PRO A 320 -2.16 -2.73 -8.09
N GLY A 321 -0.99 -3.19 -7.67
CA GLY A 321 0.19 -2.34 -7.53
C GLY A 321 0.26 -1.49 -6.28
N ALA A 322 -0.78 -1.48 -5.44
CA ALA A 322 -0.95 -0.64 -4.24
C ALA A 322 -0.98 0.87 -4.48
N LEU A 323 -0.17 1.39 -5.42
CA LEU A 323 -0.03 2.81 -5.76
C LEU A 323 0.52 3.62 -4.58
N LEU A 324 1.75 3.26 -4.16
CA LEU A 324 2.44 3.86 -3.02
C LEU A 324 2.77 5.34 -3.28
N GLY A 325 2.33 6.24 -2.42
CA GLY A 325 2.73 7.65 -2.40
C GLY A 325 3.31 8.05 -1.05
N PHE A 326 4.11 9.12 -1.03
CA PHE A 326 4.52 9.77 0.22
C PHE A 326 4.97 11.21 -0.04
N GLY A 327 4.94 12.04 0.99
CA GLY A 327 5.18 13.47 0.87
C GLY A 327 5.23 14.14 2.23
N ASP A 328 4.89 15.43 2.23
CA ASP A 328 4.75 16.25 3.42
C ASP A 328 5.81 16.02 4.50
N ALA A 329 7.05 16.36 4.14
CA ALA A 329 8.16 16.05 5.01
C ALA A 329 8.36 17.14 6.05
N HIS A 330 8.56 16.77 7.31
CA HIS A 330 8.90 17.72 8.36
C HIS A 330 10.32 17.50 8.84
N GLY A 331 11.04 18.60 9.09
CA GLY A 331 12.36 18.57 9.71
C GLY A 331 12.30 18.21 11.20
N ALA A 332 11.18 18.51 11.86
CA ALA A 332 10.83 18.15 13.22
C ALA A 332 9.34 18.41 13.45
N MET A 333 8.69 17.63 14.29
CA MET A 333 7.31 17.83 14.69
C MET A 333 7.09 17.25 16.10
N GLY A 334 6.24 17.90 16.89
CA GLY A 334 5.79 17.38 18.18
C GLY A 334 4.44 16.67 18.05
N ASP A 335 4.12 15.80 19.02
CA ASP A 335 2.86 15.05 19.05
C ASP A 335 1.63 15.97 18.95
N GLY A 336 0.65 15.53 18.15
CA GLY A 336 -0.63 16.21 17.93
C GLY A 336 -0.56 17.41 16.99
N GLU A 337 0.58 17.65 16.34
CA GLU A 337 0.82 18.72 15.37
C GLU A 337 0.14 20.04 15.76
N VAL A 338 0.41 20.49 16.99
CA VAL A 338 -0.49 21.42 17.69
C VAL A 338 -0.63 22.81 17.05
N VAL A 339 0.20 23.14 16.07
CA VAL A 339 0.13 24.39 15.30
C VAL A 339 -0.38 24.23 13.85
N GLY A 340 -0.84 23.03 13.52
CA GLY A 340 -1.38 22.63 12.21
C GLY A 340 -0.35 22.49 11.10
N THR A 341 0.94 22.48 11.46
CA THR A 341 2.04 22.11 10.59
C THR A 341 3.17 21.54 11.44
N GLY A 342 3.98 20.67 10.86
CA GLY A 342 5.32 20.38 11.33
C GLY A 342 6.29 21.50 10.97
N LEU A 343 7.59 21.21 11.09
CA LEU A 343 8.63 22.02 10.46
C LEU A 343 8.73 21.65 8.97
N GLU A 344 7.80 22.16 8.17
CA GLU A 344 7.61 21.88 6.75
C GLU A 344 8.86 22.03 5.93
N THR A 345 9.23 20.98 5.20
CA THR A 345 10.46 20.93 4.44
C THR A 345 10.42 19.91 3.29
N SER A 346 11.55 19.76 2.59
CA SER A 346 11.74 18.66 1.64
C SER A 346 12.87 17.76 2.11
N VAL A 347 12.78 16.48 1.74
CA VAL A 347 13.75 15.45 2.13
C VAL A 347 14.18 14.62 0.92
N ASP A 348 15.38 14.07 1.00
CA ASP A 348 15.79 12.92 0.20
C ASP A 348 15.27 11.65 0.87
N VAL A 349 14.73 10.73 0.07
CA VAL A 349 14.15 9.47 0.53
C VAL A 349 14.81 8.29 -0.21
N THR A 350 15.16 7.25 0.53
CA THR A 350 15.48 5.93 -0.04
C THR A 350 14.57 4.90 0.60
N PHE A 351 13.80 4.18 -0.21
CA PHE A 351 12.91 3.13 0.28
C PHE A 351 13.06 1.83 -0.51
N THR A 352 12.66 0.73 0.11
CA THR A 352 12.54 -0.61 -0.50
C THR A 352 11.16 -1.15 -0.23
N VAL A 353 10.59 -1.90 -1.18
CA VAL A 353 9.25 -2.48 -1.07
C VAL A 353 9.27 -4.00 -0.99
N ASP A 354 8.27 -4.58 -0.33
CA ASP A 354 7.97 -6.01 -0.37
C ASP A 354 6.44 -6.20 -0.26
N VAL A 355 5.93 -7.43 -0.42
CA VAL A 355 4.50 -7.71 -0.34
C VAL A 355 4.22 -8.99 0.44
N ILE A 356 3.41 -8.90 1.49
CA ILE A 356 2.85 -10.04 2.20
C ILE A 356 1.57 -10.48 1.48
N LYS A 357 1.60 -11.69 0.91
CA LYS A 357 0.52 -12.24 0.10
C LYS A 357 -0.64 -12.77 0.94
N GLY A 358 -1.87 -12.51 0.50
CA GLY A 358 -3.08 -13.12 1.06
C GLY A 358 -3.39 -12.72 2.50
N TYR A 359 -2.80 -11.62 2.97
CA TYR A 359 -3.13 -11.01 4.25
C TYR A 359 -3.12 -9.50 4.10
N GLN A 360 -4.24 -8.87 4.41
CA GLN A 360 -4.40 -7.43 4.46
C GLN A 360 -4.46 -6.98 5.92
N THR A 361 -3.71 -5.96 6.29
CA THR A 361 -3.89 -5.29 7.58
C THR A 361 -5.21 -4.50 7.58
N PRO A 362 -5.89 -4.31 8.72
CA PRO A 362 -7.14 -3.52 8.73
C PRO A 362 -6.92 -2.03 8.43
N GLN A 363 -5.86 -1.45 9.01
CA GLN A 363 -5.31 -0.13 8.67
C GLN A 363 -3.77 -0.22 8.65
N VAL A 364 -3.11 0.93 8.67
CA VAL A 364 -1.66 1.05 8.69
C VAL A 364 -1.07 0.46 9.97
N ARG A 365 0.01 -0.29 9.83
CA ARG A 365 0.92 -0.67 10.91
C ARG A 365 2.33 -0.22 10.59
N ALA A 366 3.16 -0.09 11.61
CA ALA A 366 4.57 0.19 11.43
C ALA A 366 5.45 -0.55 12.42
N GLU A 367 6.73 -0.62 12.07
CA GLU A 367 7.80 -1.04 12.93
C GLU A 367 8.92 -0.02 12.92
N THR A 368 9.35 0.36 14.10
CA THR A 368 10.65 1.03 14.28
C THR A 368 11.67 0.02 14.78
N LYS A 369 12.88 0.50 15.08
CA LYS A 369 13.89 -0.32 15.77
C LYS A 369 13.35 -0.90 17.08
N ASP A 370 12.55 -0.12 17.80
CA ASP A 370 12.22 -0.40 19.20
C ASP A 370 10.75 -0.79 19.42
N TYR A 371 9.86 -0.53 18.46
CA TYR A 371 8.42 -0.70 18.65
C TYR A 371 7.74 -1.47 17.51
N LEU A 372 6.72 -2.27 17.86
CA LEU A 372 5.62 -2.63 16.96
C LEU A 372 4.52 -1.59 17.16
N ILE A 373 3.92 -1.10 16.08
CA ILE A 373 3.03 0.05 16.08
C ILE A 373 1.80 -0.24 15.20
N SER A 374 0.62 0.13 15.68
CA SER A 374 -0.61 0.15 14.89
C SER A 374 -1.24 1.53 14.95
N PHE A 375 -1.67 2.04 13.81
CA PHE A 375 -2.38 3.30 13.68
C PHE A 375 -3.87 3.10 13.91
N GLY A 376 -4.57 4.15 14.31
CA GLY A 376 -5.99 4.12 14.57
C GLY A 376 -6.60 5.40 14.06
N VAL A 377 -6.89 5.45 12.78
CA VAL A 377 -7.46 6.64 12.14
C VAL A 377 -8.99 6.61 12.27
N SER A 378 -9.59 7.65 12.82
CA SER A 378 -11.05 7.78 12.97
C SER A 378 -11.55 9.22 13.18
N GLY A 379 -12.85 9.43 13.30
CA GLY A 379 -13.46 10.74 13.56
C GLY A 379 -13.30 11.27 14.99
N SER A 380 -12.62 10.55 15.89
CA SER A 380 -12.33 11.03 17.24
C SER A 380 -11.12 10.34 17.89
N VAL A 381 -10.42 11.04 18.80
CA VAL A 381 -9.30 10.46 19.58
C VAL A 381 -9.69 9.21 20.38
N PRO A 382 -10.85 9.15 21.09
CA PRO A 382 -11.24 7.92 21.80
C PRO A 382 -11.47 6.72 20.89
N GLU A 383 -12.05 6.93 19.71
CA GLU A 383 -12.28 5.85 18.73
C GLU A 383 -10.97 5.41 18.08
N SER A 384 -10.07 6.37 17.81
CA SER A 384 -8.71 6.14 17.34
C SER A 384 -7.94 5.19 18.27
N ILE A 385 -8.00 5.43 19.58
CA ILE A 385 -7.44 4.52 20.60
C ILE A 385 -8.03 3.10 20.49
N GLN A 386 -9.36 2.98 20.34
CA GLN A 386 -10.02 1.68 20.25
C GLN A 386 -9.55 0.90 19.02
N LEU A 387 -9.46 1.57 17.87
CA LEU A 387 -8.99 0.97 16.62
C LEU A 387 -7.52 0.58 16.69
N ALA A 388 -6.64 1.47 17.16
CA ALA A 388 -5.22 1.16 17.30
C ALA A 388 -5.00 -0.04 18.23
N THR A 389 -5.64 -0.04 19.40
CA THR A 389 -5.53 -1.15 20.36
C THR A 389 -6.01 -2.48 19.78
N THR A 390 -7.17 -2.46 19.12
CA THR A 390 -7.77 -3.66 18.51
C THR A 390 -6.84 -4.22 17.43
N GLN A 391 -6.28 -3.36 16.59
CA GLN A 391 -5.39 -3.77 15.52
C GLN A 391 -4.07 -4.33 16.04
N LEU A 392 -3.49 -3.75 17.10
CA LEU A 392 -2.29 -4.31 17.72
C LEU A 392 -2.60 -5.65 18.38
N ALA A 393 -3.74 -5.78 19.06
CA ALA A 393 -4.18 -7.04 19.66
C ALA A 393 -4.32 -8.14 18.59
N ASP A 394 -4.97 -7.85 17.46
CA ASP A 394 -5.10 -8.79 16.35
C ASP A 394 -3.75 -9.16 15.73
N TRP A 395 -2.79 -8.23 15.73
CA TRP A 395 -1.40 -8.55 15.35
C TRP A 395 -0.78 -9.54 16.34
N MET A 396 -0.90 -9.29 17.65
CA MET A 396 -0.39 -10.20 18.68
C MET A 396 -1.03 -11.60 18.60
N LYS A 397 -2.33 -11.70 18.33
CA LYS A 397 -3.01 -13.00 18.10
C LYS A 397 -2.45 -13.72 16.89
N LYS A 398 -2.34 -13.01 15.77
CA LYS A 398 -1.95 -13.60 14.49
C LYS A 398 -0.52 -14.13 14.54
N ASP A 399 0.42 -13.33 15.03
CA ASP A 399 1.85 -13.61 14.86
C ASP A 399 2.48 -14.22 16.13
N TYR A 400 1.97 -13.86 17.31
CA TYR A 400 2.48 -14.32 18.61
C TYR A 400 1.55 -15.31 19.32
N LYS A 401 0.41 -15.66 18.70
CA LYS A 401 -0.51 -16.71 19.16
C LYS A 401 -1.07 -16.51 20.57
N LEU A 402 -1.08 -15.27 21.05
CA LEU A 402 -1.65 -14.94 22.36
C LEU A 402 -3.17 -14.97 22.33
N THR A 403 -3.77 -15.39 23.44
CA THR A 403 -5.21 -15.28 23.71
C THR A 403 -5.59 -13.84 24.10
N ASP A 404 -6.88 -13.52 24.08
CA ASP A 404 -7.39 -12.20 24.50
C ASP A 404 -6.96 -11.84 25.93
N SER A 405 -6.98 -12.79 26.86
CA SER A 405 -6.60 -12.56 28.26
C SER A 405 -5.10 -12.31 28.41
N GLU A 406 -4.25 -13.03 27.67
CA GLU A 406 -2.80 -12.81 27.69
C GLU A 406 -2.42 -11.47 27.08
N ILE A 407 -3.08 -11.07 25.99
CA ILE A 407 -2.90 -9.75 25.38
C ILE A 407 -3.31 -8.65 26.35
N ALA A 408 -4.46 -8.80 27.02
CA ALA A 408 -4.93 -7.81 27.98
C ALA A 408 -3.94 -7.60 29.14
N LEU A 409 -3.37 -8.70 29.69
CA LEU A 409 -2.34 -8.62 30.72
C LEU A 409 -1.07 -7.96 30.18
N PHE A 410 -0.58 -8.41 29.01
CA PHE A 410 0.63 -7.86 28.41
C PHE A 410 0.49 -6.36 28.09
N PHE A 411 -0.60 -5.95 27.45
CA PHE A 411 -0.87 -4.54 27.13
C PHE A 411 -1.04 -3.69 28.38
N GLY A 412 -1.66 -4.23 29.43
CA GLY A 412 -1.82 -3.54 30.72
C GLY A 412 -0.50 -3.06 31.32
N ASP A 413 0.61 -3.74 31.03
CA ASP A 413 1.93 -3.44 31.59
C ASP A 413 2.83 -2.62 30.65
N VAL A 414 2.74 -2.79 29.32
CA VAL A 414 3.76 -2.26 28.38
C VAL A 414 3.23 -1.40 27.24
N LEU A 415 1.91 -1.34 27.03
CA LEU A 415 1.32 -0.58 25.93
C LEU A 415 1.56 0.92 26.13
N LYS A 416 1.86 1.61 25.03
CA LYS A 416 1.96 3.07 24.96
C LYS A 416 1.05 3.60 23.87
N TYR A 417 0.56 4.82 24.06
CA TYR A 417 -0.12 5.58 23.02
C TYR A 417 0.64 6.87 22.75
N ASP A 418 0.68 7.26 21.49
CA ASP A 418 1.06 8.61 21.09
C ASP A 418 -0.06 9.21 20.23
N ILE A 419 -0.32 10.50 20.44
CA ILE A 419 -1.21 11.27 19.56
C ILE A 419 -0.36 11.74 18.39
N THR A 420 -0.76 11.38 17.17
CA THR A 420 0.01 11.70 15.97
C THR A 420 -0.27 13.14 15.55
N GLU A 421 -1.52 13.41 15.14
CA GLU A 421 -2.05 14.72 14.77
C GLU A 421 -3.41 15.02 15.42
N LEU A 422 -3.86 16.28 15.32
CA LEU A 422 -5.16 16.75 15.82
C LEU A 422 -5.83 17.77 14.88
N VAL A 423 -5.37 17.89 13.63
CA VAL A 423 -5.68 19.05 12.77
C VAL A 423 -6.42 18.70 11.50
N ASP A 424 -6.35 17.44 11.10
CA ASP A 424 -6.87 16.97 9.84
C ASP A 424 -8.35 16.58 9.93
N PRO A 425 -8.98 16.18 8.81
CA PRO A 425 -10.41 15.81 8.82
C PRO A 425 -10.74 14.59 9.67
N HIS A 426 -9.74 13.75 9.97
CA HIS A 426 -9.80 12.67 10.94
C HIS A 426 -8.71 12.87 11.98
N PHE A 427 -8.82 12.12 13.08
CA PHE A 427 -7.80 12.03 14.11
C PHE A 427 -7.07 10.69 13.99
N ASP A 428 -5.81 10.67 14.39
CA ASP A 428 -5.04 9.45 14.52
C ASP A 428 -4.32 9.34 15.88
N VAL A 429 -4.27 8.09 16.36
CA VAL A 429 -3.57 7.70 17.58
C VAL A 429 -2.90 6.38 17.29
N VAL A 430 -1.62 6.28 17.63
CA VAL A 430 -0.90 5.01 17.55
C VAL A 430 -0.94 4.29 18.88
N ALA A 431 -1.07 2.96 18.81
CA ALA A 431 -0.80 2.06 19.92
C ALA A 431 0.53 1.33 19.63
N LYS A 432 1.44 1.30 20.60
CA LYS A 432 2.75 0.67 20.42
C LYS A 432 3.22 -0.14 21.61
N VAL A 433 3.89 -1.27 21.32
CA VAL A 433 4.54 -2.12 22.33
C VAL A 433 6.04 -2.22 22.06
N PRO A 434 6.90 -2.19 23.09
CA PRO A 434 8.33 -2.36 22.90
C PRO A 434 8.65 -3.75 22.36
N LYS A 435 9.44 -3.83 21.29
CA LYS A 435 9.97 -5.09 20.76
C LYS A 435 10.76 -5.87 21.81
N SER A 436 11.40 -5.18 22.75
CA SER A 436 12.08 -5.81 23.89
C SER A 436 11.13 -6.57 24.82
N ALA A 437 9.91 -6.07 25.02
CA ALA A 437 8.88 -6.75 25.81
C ALA A 437 8.28 -7.92 25.02
N VAL A 438 8.02 -7.71 23.73
CA VAL A 438 7.53 -8.77 22.82
C VAL A 438 8.51 -9.94 22.74
N ALA A 439 9.82 -9.67 22.75
CA ALA A 439 10.86 -10.70 22.74
C ALA A 439 10.84 -11.62 23.98
N LEU A 440 10.15 -11.24 25.06
CA LEU A 440 9.97 -12.09 26.24
C LEU A 440 8.89 -13.16 26.04
N LEU A 441 7.97 -12.97 25.10
CA LEU A 441 6.87 -13.90 24.81
C LEU A 441 7.34 -15.16 24.05
N ASN A 442 8.44 -15.03 23.31
CA ASN A 442 9.01 -16.10 22.48
C ASN A 442 10.05 -16.96 23.24
N LYS A 443 10.05 -16.90 24.57
CA LYS A 443 10.87 -17.74 25.46
C LYS A 443 9.97 -18.73 26.19
#